data_AF-A0A0V1GZV7-F1
#
_entry.id   AF-A0A0V1GZV7-F1
#
_cell.length_a   1.000
_cell.length_b   1.000
_cell.length_c   1.000
_cell.angle_alpha   90.00
_cell.angle_beta   90.00
_cell.angle_gamma   90.00
#
_symmetry.space_group_name_H-M   'P 1'
#
loop_
_entity.id
_entity.type
_entity.pdbx_description
1 polymer ?
#
loop_
_entity_poly.entity_id
_entity_poly.type
_entity_poly.pdbx_seq_one_letter_code
_entity_poly.pdbx_strand_id
1 'polypeptide(L)'
;MASGRRGGIVYNKPQEPPFLRAIKEKLGYKPPPTIDSKRQAATSDDADSRPDGPEDQPTVVVLQEGDLTMEEYKEKVKQIAENEEKKMIERGDITFQKPSSKESKSSSSNERKRKHTDSVISKDQQMSRMLTFNDDEEEEE
;
A
#
# COMPACT_ATOMS: atom_id res chain seq x y z
N MET A 1 16.68 34.02 48.92
CA MET A 1 16.64 33.38 47.58
C MET A 1 15.18 33.21 47.18
N ALA A 2 14.68 34.02 46.25
CA ALA A 2 13.29 33.94 45.78
C ALA A 2 13.21 32.98 44.60
N SER A 3 12.67 31.77 44.82
CA SER A 3 12.37 30.82 43.75
C SER A 3 11.07 31.25 43.05
N GLY A 4 11.21 31.86 41.87
CA GLY A 4 10.07 32.16 41.01
C GLY A 4 9.45 30.87 40.49
N ARG A 5 8.29 30.49 41.02
CA ARG A 5 7.43 29.45 40.42
C ARG A 5 6.97 29.94 39.06
N ARG A 6 7.58 29.44 37.99
CA ARG A 6 7.04 29.55 36.63
C ARG A 6 5.75 28.70 36.60
N GLY A 7 4.60 29.36 36.69
CA GLY A 7 3.30 28.71 36.58
C GLY A 7 3.22 27.94 35.26
N GLY A 8 2.89 26.65 35.33
CA GLY A 8 2.77 25.80 34.16
C GLY A 8 1.56 26.23 33.32
N ILE A 9 1.83 26.82 32.16
CA ILE A 9 0.80 27.17 31.19
C ILE A 9 0.41 25.86 30.48
N VAL A 10 -0.83 25.42 30.67
CA VAL A 10 -1.40 24.27 29.96
C VAL A 10 -2.23 24.78 28.80
N TYR A 11 -1.92 24.33 27.59
CA TYR A 11 -2.69 24.64 26.40
C TYR A 11 -3.95 23.78 26.35
N ASN A 12 -5.13 24.41 26.45
CA ASN A 12 -6.42 23.78 26.20
C ASN A 12 -6.92 24.19 24.82
N LYS A 13 -7.22 23.20 23.96
CA LYS A 13 -7.80 23.44 22.64
C LYS A 13 -9.33 23.36 22.76
N PRO A 14 -10.06 24.49 22.80
CA PRO A 14 -11.51 24.47 22.90
C PRO A 14 -12.13 23.80 21.67
N GLN A 15 -13.27 23.15 21.87
CA GLN A 15 -14.02 22.55 20.77
C GLN A 15 -14.57 23.64 19.85
N GLU A 16 -14.53 23.39 18.54
CA GLU A 16 -15.05 24.34 17.56
C GLU A 16 -16.56 24.51 17.71
N PRO A 17 -17.08 25.74 17.59
CA PRO A 17 -18.51 26.00 17.66
C PRO A 17 -19.25 25.36 16.46
N PRO A 18 -20.54 25.01 16.63
CA PRO A 18 -21.29 24.22 15.65
C PRO A 18 -21.40 24.88 14.26
N PHE A 19 -21.42 26.22 14.22
CA PHE A 19 -21.46 26.98 12.97
C PHE A 19 -20.18 26.81 12.12
N LEU A 20 -19.00 26.90 12.74
CA LEU A 20 -17.73 26.72 12.03
C LEU A 20 -17.56 25.28 11.52
N ARG A 21 -18.03 24.29 12.29
CA ARG A 21 -18.06 22.89 11.87
C ARG A 21 -18.92 22.70 10.62
N ALA A 22 -20.14 23.23 10.61
CA ALA A 22 -21.05 23.12 9.47
C ALA A 22 -20.48 23.79 8.20
N ILE A 23 -19.77 24.91 8.35
CA ILE A 23 -19.10 25.57 7.22
C ILE A 23 -17.93 24.73 6.69
N LYS A 24 -17.09 24.19 7.59
CA LYS A 24 -15.95 23.33 7.20
C LYS A 24 -16.40 22.07 6.48
N GLU A 25 -17.51 21.48 6.91
CA GLU A 25 -18.12 20.31 6.27
C GLU A 25 -18.62 20.65 4.86
N LYS A 26 -19.37 21.76 4.70
CA LYS A 26 -19.87 22.23 3.39
C LYS A 26 -18.74 22.55 2.41
N LEU A 27 -17.63 23.08 2.90
CA LEU A 27 -16.46 23.44 2.09
C LEU A 27 -15.48 22.27 1.89
N GLY A 28 -15.73 21.11 2.49
CA GLY A 28 -14.83 19.96 2.40
C GLY A 28 -13.44 20.21 3.00
N TYR A 29 -13.34 21.05 4.04
CA TYR A 29 -12.07 21.42 4.66
C TYR A 29 -11.36 20.19 5.24
N LYS A 30 -10.14 19.91 4.75
CA LYS A 30 -9.25 18.89 5.31
C LYS A 30 -8.17 19.58 6.15
N PRO A 31 -8.06 19.30 7.46
CA PRO A 31 -7.05 19.93 8.30
C PRO A 31 -5.66 19.55 7.82
N PRO A 32 -4.68 20.47 7.92
CA PRO A 32 -3.31 20.18 7.53
C PRO A 32 -2.71 19.09 8.43
N PRO A 33 -1.68 18.36 7.94
CA PRO A 33 -1.00 17.34 8.72
C PRO A 33 -0.45 17.95 10.01
N THR A 34 -0.87 17.39 11.14
CA THR A 34 -0.44 17.83 12.47
C THR A 34 0.82 17.04 12.86
N ILE A 35 1.53 17.47 13.92
CA ILE A 35 2.71 16.76 14.44
C ILE A 35 2.38 15.30 14.76
N ASP A 36 1.17 15.01 15.24
CA ASP A 36 0.72 13.64 15.51
C ASP A 36 0.59 12.81 14.24
N SER A 37 0.25 13.41 13.10
CA SER A 37 0.25 12.74 11.80
C SER A 37 1.66 12.26 11.39
N LYS A 38 2.72 12.90 11.90
CA LYS A 38 4.11 12.43 11.71
C LYS A 38 4.51 11.33 12.70
N ARG A 39 3.82 11.22 13.83
CA ARG A 39 4.06 10.20 14.86
C ARG A 39 3.32 8.90 14.60
N GLN A 40 2.29 8.93 13.75
CA GLN A 40 1.67 7.72 13.24
C GLN A 40 2.76 6.90 12.54
N ALA A 41 2.90 5.64 12.93
CA ALA A 41 3.77 4.71 12.22
C ALA A 41 3.34 4.75 10.75
N ALA A 42 4.30 5.00 9.86
CA ALA A 42 4.06 4.79 8.45
C ALA A 42 3.45 3.39 8.33
N THR A 43 2.31 3.28 7.64
CA THR A 43 1.93 1.98 7.11
C THR A 43 3.18 1.47 6.41
N SER A 44 3.58 0.24 6.74
CA SER A 44 4.66 -0.45 6.03
C SER A 44 4.16 -0.73 4.62
N ASP A 45 3.83 0.31 3.87
CA ASP A 45 3.71 0.26 2.45
C ASP A 45 5.12 -0.05 2.00
N ASP A 46 5.26 -1.33 1.65
CA ASP A 46 6.28 -2.08 0.94
C ASP A 46 6.79 -1.36 -0.33
N ALA A 47 6.91 -0.02 -0.31
CA ALA A 47 7.35 0.79 -1.43
C ALA A 47 8.76 0.38 -1.91
N ASP A 48 9.55 -0.23 -1.01
CA ASP A 48 10.87 -0.79 -1.29
C ASP A 48 10.87 -2.34 -1.42
N SER A 49 9.75 -3.04 -1.27
CA SER A 49 9.66 -4.50 -1.52
C SER A 49 9.44 -4.81 -3.00
N ARG A 50 10.15 -4.08 -3.87
CA ARG A 50 10.27 -4.48 -5.27
C ARG A 50 11.19 -5.71 -5.30
N PRO A 51 10.80 -6.79 -5.99
CA PRO A 51 11.72 -7.90 -6.16
C PRO A 51 12.96 -7.41 -6.91
N ASP A 52 14.14 -7.68 -6.34
CA ASP A 52 15.44 -7.36 -6.94
C ASP A 52 15.47 -7.84 -8.40
N GLY A 53 15.78 -6.90 -9.29
CA GLY A 53 15.85 -7.19 -10.72
C GLY A 53 17.09 -8.01 -11.07
N PRO A 54 17.20 -8.51 -12.31
CA PRO A 54 18.45 -9.10 -12.79
C PRO A 54 19.64 -8.12 -12.70
N GLU A 55 19.39 -6.82 -12.76
CA GLU A 55 20.37 -5.73 -12.59
C GLU A 55 20.91 -5.58 -11.16
N ASP A 56 20.14 -6.01 -10.15
CA ASP A 56 20.53 -5.93 -8.74
C ASP A 56 21.37 -7.15 -8.29
N GLN A 57 21.52 -8.15 -9.16
CA GLN A 57 22.34 -9.33 -8.86
C GLN A 57 23.83 -8.98 -8.80
N PRO A 58 24.59 -9.56 -7.85
CA PRO A 58 26.01 -9.27 -7.73
C PRO A 58 26.80 -9.77 -8.94
N THR A 59 27.78 -8.97 -9.38
CA THR A 59 28.72 -9.36 -10.42
C THR A 59 29.70 -10.41 -9.88
N VAL A 60 29.75 -11.58 -10.52
CA VAL A 60 30.69 -12.65 -10.20
C VAL A 60 32.01 -12.42 -10.94
N VAL A 61 33.12 -12.30 -10.22
CA VAL A 61 34.46 -12.12 -10.77
C VAL A 61 35.35 -13.29 -10.33
N VAL A 62 36.03 -13.92 -11.28
CA VAL A 62 36.98 -15.03 -11.06
C VAL A 62 38.39 -14.47 -10.99
N LEU A 63 39.09 -14.64 -9.87
CA LEU A 63 40.45 -14.13 -9.66
C LEU A 63 41.48 -15.27 -9.67
N GLN A 64 41.11 -16.43 -9.15
CA GLN A 64 41.98 -17.59 -8.99
C GLN A 64 41.41 -18.84 -9.66
N GLU A 65 42.31 -19.77 -10.01
CA GLU A 65 41.95 -21.10 -10.52
C GLU A 65 41.30 -21.90 -9.37
N GLY A 66 39.96 -21.91 -9.34
CA GLY A 66 39.16 -22.51 -8.26
C GLY A 66 37.93 -21.70 -7.87
N ASP A 67 37.87 -20.42 -8.26
CA ASP A 67 36.67 -19.61 -8.08
C ASP A 67 35.56 -20.07 -9.02
N LEU A 68 34.31 -19.88 -8.57
CA LEU A 68 33.14 -20.29 -9.35
C LEU A 68 32.88 -19.32 -10.49
N THR A 69 32.65 -19.88 -11.67
CA THR A 69 32.12 -19.14 -12.79
C THR A 69 30.66 -18.75 -12.55
N MET A 70 30.17 -17.76 -13.28
CA MET A 70 28.78 -17.28 -13.16
C MET A 70 27.74 -18.40 -13.35
N GLU A 71 28.02 -19.36 -14.23
CA GLU A 71 27.11 -20.48 -14.52
C GLU A 71 27.06 -21.46 -13.35
N GLU A 72 28.22 -21.88 -12.85
CA GLU A 72 28.32 -22.79 -11.70
C GLU A 72 27.74 -22.17 -10.43
N TYR A 73 27.90 -20.86 -10.25
CA TYR A 73 27.26 -20.13 -9.15
C TYR A 73 25.73 -20.24 -9.22
N LYS A 74 25.14 -20.00 -10.39
CA LYS A 74 23.68 -20.10 -10.60
C LYS A 74 23.16 -21.51 -10.35
N GLU A 75 23.90 -22.54 -10.77
CA GLU A 75 23.54 -23.93 -10.52
C GLU A 75 23.60 -24.28 -9.03
N LYS A 76 24.65 -23.87 -8.33
CA LYS A 76 24.77 -24.09 -6.88
C LYS A 76 23.65 -23.41 -6.09
N VAL A 77 23.30 -22.17 -6.44
CA VAL A 77 22.19 -21.45 -5.79
C VAL A 77 20.86 -22.21 -5.98
N LYS A 78 20.59 -22.72 -7.19
CA LYS A 78 19.40 -23.55 -7.45
C LYS A 78 19.40 -24.84 -6.63
N GLN A 79 20.54 -25.55 -6.59
CA GLN A 79 20.67 -26.78 -5.82
C GLN A 79 20.45 -26.55 -4.31
N ILE A 80 20.96 -25.45 -3.77
CA ILE A 80 20.75 -25.07 -2.36
C ILE A 80 19.26 -24.84 -2.11
N ALA A 81 18.59 -24.06 -2.95
CA ALA A 81 17.16 -23.79 -2.82
C ALA A 81 16.30 -25.07 -2.88
N GLU A 82 16.59 -25.99 -3.80
CA GLU A 82 15.89 -27.29 -3.88
C GLU A 82 16.14 -28.15 -2.64
N ASN A 83 17.35 -28.14 -2.09
CA ASN A 83 17.68 -28.90 -0.89
C ASN A 83 17.01 -28.31 0.36
N GLU A 84 16.90 -26.99 0.43
CA GLU A 84 16.14 -26.30 1.49
C GLU A 84 14.65 -26.63 1.38
N GLU A 85 14.07 -26.60 0.18
CA GLU A 85 12.68 -27.01 -0.04
C GLU A 85 12.44 -28.46 0.42
N LYS A 86 13.32 -29.39 0.06
CA LYS A 86 13.24 -30.79 0.54
C LYS A 86 13.29 -30.87 2.06
N LYS A 87 14.19 -30.12 2.71
CA LYS A 87 14.27 -30.06 4.17
C LYS A 87 13.01 -29.46 4.81
N MET A 88 12.41 -28.45 4.20
CA MET A 88 11.14 -27.87 4.67
C MET A 88 10.00 -28.91 4.55
N ILE A 89 9.95 -29.66 3.45
CA ILE A 89 8.99 -30.76 3.25
C ILE A 89 9.20 -31.85 4.30
N GLU A 90 10.44 -32.27 4.56
CA GLU A 90 10.77 -33.27 5.59
C GLU A 90 10.39 -32.82 7.01
N ARG A 91 10.54 -31.51 7.31
CA ARG A 91 10.09 -30.90 8.58
C ARG A 91 8.57 -30.76 8.68
N GLY A 92 7.84 -30.90 7.57
CA GLY A 92 6.40 -30.68 7.49
C GLY A 92 5.99 -29.22 7.28
N ASP A 93 6.94 -28.32 7.04
CA ASP A 93 6.73 -26.88 6.85
C ASP A 93 6.40 -26.57 5.37
N ILE A 94 5.29 -27.12 4.86
CA ILE A 94 4.89 -26.96 3.45
C ILE A 94 4.06 -25.69 3.26
N THR A 95 4.57 -24.72 2.49
CA THR A 95 3.82 -23.51 2.09
C THR A 95 3.23 -23.66 0.69
N PHE A 96 1.91 -23.50 0.55
CA PHE A 96 1.24 -23.50 -0.76
C PHE A 96 1.28 -22.11 -1.39
N GLN A 97 2.01 -22.00 -2.50
CA GLN A 97 2.01 -20.78 -3.31
C GLN A 97 0.76 -20.75 -4.21
N LYS A 98 0.07 -19.62 -4.24
CA LYS A 98 -1.05 -19.39 -5.15
C LYS A 98 -0.56 -19.53 -6.59
N PRO A 99 -1.30 -20.18 -7.51
CA PRO A 99 -0.91 -20.23 -8.91
C PRO A 99 -0.87 -18.79 -9.47
N SER A 100 0.34 -18.28 -9.72
CA SER A 100 0.52 -17.03 -10.45
C SER A 100 0.32 -17.33 -11.93
N SER A 101 -0.59 -16.61 -12.58
CA SER A 101 -0.56 -16.50 -14.05
C SER A 101 0.85 -16.10 -14.46
N LYS A 102 1.35 -16.59 -15.61
CA LYS A 102 2.77 -16.49 -16.05
C LYS A 102 3.34 -15.06 -16.15
N GLU A 103 2.57 -14.04 -15.80
CA GLU A 103 2.94 -12.64 -15.76
C GLU A 103 2.67 -12.07 -14.36
N SER A 104 3.44 -12.50 -13.35
CA SER A 104 3.74 -11.78 -12.09
C SER A 104 4.14 -12.78 -11.02
N LYS A 105 5.45 -13.01 -10.87
CA LYS A 105 5.98 -13.50 -9.60
C LYS A 105 6.09 -12.30 -8.66
N SER A 106 5.00 -11.93 -8.01
CA SER A 106 5.01 -11.04 -6.85
C SER A 106 4.30 -11.72 -5.68
N SER A 107 4.98 -11.67 -4.55
CA SER A 107 4.61 -12.21 -3.24
C SER A 107 3.20 -11.75 -2.83
N SER A 108 2.27 -12.70 -2.68
CA SER A 108 0.92 -12.40 -2.19
C SER A 108 0.88 -12.40 -0.67
N SER A 109 0.91 -11.21 -0.07
CA SER A 109 0.47 -10.95 1.30
C SER A 109 -1.06 -11.10 1.39
N ASN A 110 -1.54 -11.73 2.48
CA ASN A 110 -2.94 -12.08 2.69
C ASN A 110 -3.83 -10.83 2.89
N GLU A 111 -4.45 -10.34 1.83
CA GLU A 111 -5.48 -9.29 1.92
C GLU A 111 -6.89 -9.90 1.77
N ARG A 112 -7.60 -10.05 2.90
CA ARG A 112 -8.98 -10.55 2.94
C ARG A 112 -9.95 -9.48 2.41
N LYS A 113 -10.19 -9.45 1.09
CA LYS A 113 -11.33 -8.72 0.51
C LYS A 113 -12.65 -9.36 0.97
N ARG A 114 -13.35 -8.71 1.90
CA ARG A 114 -14.76 -9.02 2.21
C ARG A 114 -15.63 -8.58 1.02
N LYS A 115 -16.16 -9.55 0.28
CA LYS A 115 -17.20 -9.35 -0.74
C LYS A 115 -18.56 -9.27 -0.03
N HIS A 116 -19.19 -8.11 -0.02
CA HIS A 116 -20.62 -8.01 0.32
C HIS A 116 -21.41 -8.32 -0.95
N THR A 117 -22.11 -9.45 -0.95
CA THR A 117 -23.04 -9.83 -2.01
C THR A 117 -24.44 -9.33 -1.67
N ASP A 118 -24.99 -8.61 -2.64
CA ASP A 118 -26.40 -8.55 -3.04
C ASP A 118 -27.44 -7.85 -2.12
N SER A 119 -27.96 -6.74 -2.63
CA SER A 119 -29.33 -6.29 -2.37
C SER A 119 -29.86 -5.58 -3.62
N VAL A 120 -30.37 -6.37 -4.57
CA VAL A 120 -31.57 -6.13 -5.39
C VAL A 120 -31.86 -4.66 -5.73
N ILE A 121 -31.31 -4.18 -6.86
CA ILE A 121 -31.76 -2.94 -7.49
C ILE A 121 -32.91 -3.28 -8.44
N SER A 122 -34.10 -2.79 -8.12
CA SER A 122 -35.32 -2.90 -8.91
C SER A 122 -35.16 -2.28 -10.30
N LYS A 123 -35.54 -3.05 -11.32
CA LYS A 123 -35.65 -2.64 -12.73
C LYS A 123 -36.78 -1.62 -12.90
N ASP A 124 -36.51 -0.31 -12.79
CA ASP A 124 -37.40 0.70 -13.41
C ASP A 124 -36.81 2.12 -13.60
N GLN A 125 -35.49 2.30 -13.61
CA GLN A 125 -34.88 3.61 -13.94
C GLN A 125 -33.66 3.49 -14.86
N GLN A 126 -33.65 2.44 -15.67
CA GLN A 126 -32.73 2.35 -16.79
C GLN A 126 -33.39 3.07 -17.97
N MET A 127 -32.66 4.00 -18.61
CA MET A 127 -32.99 4.66 -19.88
C MET A 127 -33.75 6.01 -19.84
N SER A 128 -33.46 6.93 -18.90
CA SER A 128 -33.87 8.33 -19.10
C SER A 128 -32.96 9.41 -18.50
N ARG A 129 -31.64 9.20 -18.40
CA ARG A 129 -30.70 10.33 -18.24
C ARG A 129 -29.23 10.01 -18.49
N MET A 130 -28.93 9.33 -19.59
CA MET A 130 -27.58 9.37 -20.15
C MET A 130 -27.64 10.26 -21.39
N LEU A 131 -27.15 11.48 -21.25
CA LEU A 131 -26.84 12.45 -22.31
C LEU A 131 -28.06 13.10 -22.99
N THR A 132 -28.58 14.16 -22.38
CA THR A 132 -29.11 15.30 -23.15
C THR A 132 -28.05 16.40 -23.06
N PHE A 133 -27.16 16.45 -24.05
CA PHE A 133 -26.36 17.65 -24.26
C PHE A 133 -27.34 18.78 -24.58
N ASN A 134 -27.11 19.90 -23.89
CA ASN A 134 -27.87 21.13 -23.92
C ASN A 134 -28.04 21.63 -25.36
N ASP A 135 -29.20 21.34 -25.93
CA ASP A 135 -29.75 21.95 -27.14
C ASP A 135 -30.66 23.09 -26.66
N ASP A 136 -30.11 24.31 -26.63
CA ASP A 136 -30.89 25.54 -26.72
C ASP A 136 -29.94 26.66 -27.19
N GLU A 137 -30.14 27.04 -28.44
CA GLU A 137 -29.69 28.24 -29.11
C GLU A 137 -30.49 29.48 -28.59
N GLU A 138 -29.82 30.64 -28.57
CA GLU A 138 -30.35 32.02 -28.74
C GLU A 138 -31.27 32.68 -27.68
N GLU A 139 -30.75 33.72 -26.99
CA GLU A 139 -31.32 35.11 -27.00
C GLU A 139 -30.35 36.07 -26.24
N GLU A 140 -29.52 36.81 -26.98
CA GLU A 140 -28.90 38.06 -26.49
C GLU A 140 -29.70 39.23 -27.07
N GLU A 141 -30.25 40.06 -26.18
CA GLU A 141 -30.83 41.38 -26.45
C GLU A 141 -29.71 42.43 -26.64
#